data_AF-X0VHA7-F1
#
_entry.id   AF-X0VHA7-F1
#
_cell.length_a   1.000
_cell.length_b   1.000
_cell.length_c   1.000
_cell.angle_alpha   90.00
_cell.angle_beta   90.00
_cell.angle_gamma   90.00
#
_symmetry.space_group_name_H-M   'P 1'
#
loop_
_entity.id
_entity.type
_entity.pdbx_description
1 polymer ?
#
loop_
_entity_poly.entity_id
_entity_poly.type
_entity_poly.pdbx_seq_one_letter_code
_entity_poly.pdbx_strand_id
1 'polypeptide(L)' 'VTLHSYAISETLRFRAGSIVDAHLRLRIEDLGQRLVRTLEVTKVRGAAKTADNAVSFTVQPGMGLKSVPISKTRA' A
#
# COMPACT_ATOMS: atom_id res chain seq x y z
N VAL A 1 -12.42 -4.89 4.25
CA VAL A 1 -11.98 -6.29 4.43
C VAL A 1 -10.47 -6.37 4.23
N THR A 2 -9.76 -7.21 5.00
CA THR A 2 -8.34 -7.49 4.80
C THR A 2 -8.18 -8.93 4.32
N LEU A 3 -7.31 -9.12 3.31
CA LEU A 3 -7.14 -10.40 2.64
C LEU A 3 -5.65 -10.59 2.37
N HIS A 4 -5.17 -11.81 2.55
CA HIS A 4 -3.84 -12.17 2.09
C HIS A 4 -3.83 -12.27 0.57
N SER A 5 -2.75 -11.85 -0.08
CA SER A 5 -2.67 -11.83 -1.55
C SER A 5 -2.84 -13.22 -2.17
N TYR A 6 -2.46 -14.28 -1.47
CA TYR A 6 -2.59 -15.66 -1.94
C TYR A 6 -3.93 -16.32 -1.57
N ALA A 7 -4.77 -15.67 -0.76
CA ALA A 7 -6.06 -16.21 -0.34
C ALA A 7 -7.20 -15.94 -1.34
N ILE A 8 -6.91 -15.24 -2.44
CA ILE A 8 -7.91 -14.80 -3.43
C ILE A 8 -7.44 -15.11 -4.85
N SER A 9 -8.28 -15.78 -5.63
CA SER A 9 -8.01 -16.02 -7.05
C SER A 9 -7.97 -14.71 -7.82
N GLU A 10 -7.27 -14.69 -8.96
CA GLU A 10 -7.17 -13.49 -9.81
C GLU A 10 -8.55 -13.00 -10.30
N THR A 11 -9.43 -13.93 -10.68
CA THR A 11 -10.81 -13.62 -11.09
C THR A 11 -11.60 -12.94 -9.96
N LEU A 12 -11.49 -13.46 -8.74
CA LEU A 12 -12.17 -12.87 -7.58
C LEU A 12 -11.55 -11.52 -7.19
N ARG A 13 -10.23 -11.36 -7.33
CA ARG A 13 -9.53 -10.08 -7.13
C ARG A 13 -10.06 -9.01 -8.08
N PHE A 14 -10.23 -9.33 -9.36
CA PHE A 14 -10.75 -8.37 -10.35
C PHE A 14 -12.18 -7.94 -10.02
N ARG A 15 -13.06 -8.89 -9.69
CA ARG A 15 -14.45 -8.61 -9.28
C ARG A 15 -14.52 -7.82 -7.97
N ALA A 16 -13.74 -8.19 -6.97
CA ALA A 16 -13.66 -7.44 -5.72
C ALA A 16 -13.18 -6.00 -5.99
N GLY A 17 -12.17 -5.84 -6.85
CA GLY A 17 -11.63 -4.56 -7.27
C GLY A 17 -12.65 -3.64 -7.97
N SER A 18 -13.64 -4.19 -8.68
CA SER A 18 -14.69 -3.38 -9.31
C SER A 18 -15.70 -2.84 -8.31
N ILE A 19 -16.00 -3.59 -7.24
CA ILE A 19 -17.03 -3.26 -6.26
C ILE A 19 -16.51 -2.32 -5.16
N VAL A 20 -15.22 -2.39 -4.80
CA VAL A 20 -14.67 -1.57 -3.71
C VAL A 20 -14.36 -0.12 -4.15
N ASP A 21 -14.58 0.83 -3.25
CA ASP A 21 -14.14 2.22 -3.46
C ASP A 21 -12.64 2.42 -3.24
N ALA A 22 -12.03 1.57 -2.40
CA ALA A 22 -10.61 1.60 -2.09
C ALA A 22 -9.98 0.20 -2.14
N HIS A 23 -8.82 0.11 -2.79
CA HIS A 23 -7.94 -1.05 -2.77
C HIS A 23 -6.54 -0.60 -2.38
N LEU A 24 -6.16 -0.95 -1.16
CA LEU A 24 -4.85 -0.66 -0.58
C LEU A 24 -4.08 -1.96 -0.43
N ARG A 25 -2.80 -1.95 -0.82
CA ARG A 25 -1.93 -3.12 -0.75
C ARG A 25 -0.81 -2.87 0.24
N LEU A 26 -0.71 -3.74 1.25
CA LEU A 26 0.41 -3.73 2.19
C LEU A 26 1.56 -4.55 1.60
N ARG A 27 2.77 -3.98 1.62
CA ARG A 27 3.99 -4.59 1.09
C ARG A 27 5.14 -4.38 2.04
N ILE A 28 6.13 -5.25 1.97
CA ILE A 28 7.46 -5.01 2.51
C ILE A 28 8.34 -4.72 1.31
N GLU A 29 8.95 -3.54 1.27
CA GLU A 29 9.89 -3.13 0.23
C GLU A 29 11.31 -3.12 0.79
N ASP A 30 12.26 -3.55 -0.02
CA ASP A 30 13.69 -3.42 0.27
C ASP A 30 14.22 -2.13 -0.35
N LEU A 31 14.70 -1.22 0.49
CA LEU A 31 15.35 0.03 0.08
C LEU A 31 16.84 -0.03 0.42
N GLY A 32 17.50 -1.05 -0.14
CA GLY A 32 18.93 -1.28 -0.03
C GLY A 32 19.34 -1.80 1.34
N GLN A 33 19.41 -0.92 2.33
CA GLN A 33 19.87 -1.28 3.68
C GLN A 33 18.73 -1.52 4.67
N ARG A 34 17.47 -1.31 4.26
CA ARG A 34 16.33 -1.39 5.16
C ARG A 34 15.10 -1.94 4.49
N LEU A 35 14.50 -2.92 5.15
CA LEU A 35 13.13 -3.33 4.89
C LEU A 35 12.16 -2.30 5.48
N VAL A 36 11.31 -1.75 4.62
CA VAL A 36 10.25 -0.81 5.00
C VAL A 36 8.88 -1.43 4.75
N ARG A 37 7.91 -1.07 5.59
CA ARG A 37 6.50 -1.46 5.37
C ARG A 37 5.84 -0.34 4.58
N THR A 38 5.20 -0.70 3.48
CA THR A 38 4.62 0.25 2.53
C THR A 38 3.14 -0.05 2.34
N LEU A 39 2.33 0.99 2.30
CA LEU A 39 0.94 0.96 1.89
C LEU A 39 0.87 1.59 0.49
N GLU A 40 0.56 0.76 -0.49
CA GLU A 40 0.40 1.14 -1.89
C GLU A 40 -1.09 1.36 -2.20
N VAL A 41 -1.42 2.48 -2.83
CA VAL A 41 -2.76 2.84 -3.25
C VAL A 41 -2.99 2.30 -4.67
N THR A 42 -3.71 1.19 -4.78
CA THR A 42 -4.03 0.56 -6.08
C THR A 42 -5.30 1.14 -6.71
N LYS A 43 -6.29 1.52 -5.89
CA LYS A 43 -7.53 2.19 -6.32
C LYS A 43 -8.05 3.05 -5.19
N VAL A 44 -8.42 4.29 -5.50
CA VAL A 44 -9.31 5.12 -4.66
C VAL A 44 -10.27 5.85 -5.60
N ARG A 45 -11.57 5.63 -5.47
CA ARG A 45 -12.58 6.31 -6.27
C ARG A 45 -12.54 7.81 -5.96
N GLY A 46 -12.45 8.65 -7.00
CA GLY A 46 -12.47 10.10 -6.88
C GLY A 46 -11.15 10.75 -6.44
N ALA A 47 -10.06 9.99 -6.30
CA ALA A 47 -8.75 10.56 -5.99
C ALA A 47 -8.13 11.23 -7.23
N ALA A 48 -7.53 12.41 -7.04
CA ALA A 48 -6.64 13.00 -8.03
C ALA A 48 -5.38 12.11 -8.13
N LYS A 49 -4.99 11.75 -9.35
CA LYS A 49 -3.83 10.89 -9.59
C LYS A 49 -2.55 11.64 -9.21
N THR A 50 -1.94 11.29 -8.08
CA THR A 50 -0.67 11.87 -7.63
C THR A 50 0.52 11.08 -8.17
N ALA A 51 1.68 11.74 -8.31
CA ALA A 51 2.90 11.09 -8.79
C ALA A 51 3.42 10.02 -7.81
N ASP A 52 3.08 10.14 -6.54
CA ASP A 52 3.37 9.15 -5.50
C ASP A 52 2.07 8.49 -5.03
N ASN A 53 2.01 7.16 -5.13
CA ASN A 53 0.86 6.34 -4.75
C ASN A 53 1.22 5.38 -3.60
N ALA A 54 2.35 5.59 -2.93
CA ALA A 54 2.81 4.72 -1.85
C ALA A 54 3.23 5.54 -0.62
N VAL A 55 2.86 5.07 0.57
CA VAL A 55 3.32 5.64 1.83
C VAL A 55 4.02 4.57 2.65
N SER A 56 5.24 4.85 3.08
CA SER A 56 5.96 3.97 3.99
C SER A 56 5.61 4.31 5.44
N PHE A 57 5.58 3.30 6.29
CA PHE A 57 5.19 3.47 7.69
C PHE A 57 5.90 2.51 8.63
N THR A 58 5.87 2.86 9.91
CA THR A 58 6.26 2.01 11.03
C THR A 58 5.13 1.95 12.04
N VAL A 59 5.08 0.87 12.82
CA VAL A 59 4.12 0.76 13.92
C VAL A 59 4.83 1.23 15.18
N GLN A 60 4.34 2.30 15.80
CA GLN A 60 4.79 2.77 17.08
C GLN A 60 3.82 2.29 18.17
N PRO A 61 4.28 1.44 19.12
CA PRO A 61 3.44 0.98 20.21
C PRO A 61 2.81 2.15 20.97
N GLY A 62 1.51 2.05 21.24
CA GLY A 62 0.74 3.11 21.92
C GLY A 62 0.35 4.32 21.06
N MET A 63 0.87 4.46 19.84
CA MET A 63 0.53 5.59 18.94
C MET A 63 0.01 5.18 17.57
N GLY A 64 0.27 3.95 17.11
CA GLY A 64 -0.25 3.42 15.85
C GLY A 64 0.72 3.60 14.68
N LEU A 65 0.20 3.95 13.50
CA LEU A 65 1.01 4.06 12.28
C LEU A 65 1.71 5.42 12.21
N LYS A 66 3.05 5.39 12.13
CA LYS A 66 3.88 6.58 11.90
C LYS A 66 4.42 6.53 10.47
N SER A 67 4.12 7.55 9.67
CA SER A 67 4.67 7.67 8.32
C SER A 67 6.19 7.83 8.36
N VAL A 68 6.86 7.21 7.40
CA VAL A 68 8.29 7.32 7.17
C VAL A 68 8.47 7.97 5.81
N PRO A 69 8.98 9.21 5.74
CA PRO A 69 9.29 9.84 4.46
C PRO A 69 10.43 9.07 3.80
N ILE A 70 10.21 8.65 2.55
CA ILE A 70 11.23 7.97 1.75
C ILE A 70 11.52 8.83 0.53
N SER A 71 12.72 9.41 0.50
CA SER A 71 13.21 10.06 -0.72
C SER A 71 13.66 8.97 -1.69
N LYS A 72 12.82 8.65 -2.68
CA LYS A 72 13.27 7.92 -3.88
C LYS A 72 13.99 8.93 -4.78
N THR A 73 15.19 9.36 -4.38
CA THR A 73 16.01 10.21 -5.26
C THR A 73 16.35 9.39 -6.50
N ARG A 74 15.86 9.79 -7.68
CA ARG A 74 16.36 9.23 -8.94
C ARG A 74 17.82 9.66 -9.05
N ALA A 75 18.74 8.69 -8.96
CA ALA A 75 20.11 8.86 -9.42
C ALA A 75 20.14 8.78 -10.95
#